data_AF-A0A6J5XWN2-F1
#
_entry.id   AF-A0A6J5XWN2-F1
#
_cell.length_a   1.000
_cell.length_b   1.000
_cell.length_c   1.000
_cell.angle_alpha   90.00
_cell.angle_beta   90.00
_cell.angle_gamma   90.00
#
_symmetry.space_group_name_H-M   'P 1'
#
loop_
_entity.id
_entity.type
_entity.pdbx_description
1 polymer ?
#
loop_
_entity_poly.entity_id
_entity_poly.type
_entity_poly.pdbx_seq_one_letter_code
_entity_poly.pdbx_strand_id
1 'polypeptide(L)'
;MMRTVVTPWQTALFSRLNGRNSPPSPLILHFRHSSTSFSSPKTPRLSMAAAAQSTTQSVSAGDDANVFQLIQSHQEKAARLPPVEEIRTLLDLSVRGTLSTFSQKHEGYPSGSMVDFACDADGSPILAVSSLAVHTKDLTLNPKCSLLVARDPEDRTDLVVTLHGDAIPVPEKDQAAIRTAYLARHPKAFWVDFGDFQFIRIEPKVVRYVSGVATALLGSGEFSNEEYKAAKVDPIAQFSKPVASHMNRDHAEDTKAIVQHSTSIPVDFAYILDLDSLGFNVKAGYQGENFKLRIPFTRRAEDRKFLCTLCGMIEGCDNFNLLEILLERCFSTSELPSLRMVKSGLGRGESR
;
A
#
# COMPACT_ATOMS: atom_id res chain seq x y z
N MET A 1 -66.75 30.56 14.27
CA MET A 1 -66.71 31.71 15.20
C MET A 1 -65.26 31.85 15.69
N MET A 2 -64.71 33.08 15.79
CA MET A 2 -63.39 33.47 16.39
C MET A 2 -62.15 32.67 15.90
N ARG A 3 -61.10 33.20 15.25
CA ARG A 3 -60.58 34.57 14.98
C ARG A 3 -60.21 35.44 16.20
N THR A 4 -58.94 35.33 16.63
CA THR A 4 -58.00 36.38 17.14
C THR A 4 -56.71 35.68 17.63
N VAL A 5 -55.49 36.26 17.71
CA VAL A 5 -54.83 37.45 17.10
C VAL A 5 -53.30 37.19 17.13
N VAL A 6 -52.50 37.92 16.33
CA VAL A 6 -51.04 37.73 16.14
C VAL A 6 -50.24 38.93 16.73
N THR A 7 -48.92 38.78 16.88
CA THR A 7 -47.87 39.84 17.10
C THR A 7 -47.77 40.49 18.51
N PRO A 8 -46.68 41.25 18.82
CA PRO A 8 -45.26 40.87 18.73
C PRO A 8 -44.44 41.35 19.97
N TRP A 9 -43.15 40.95 20.11
CA TRP A 9 -42.24 41.53 21.12
C TRP A 9 -41.01 42.23 20.53
N GLN A 10 -40.85 43.52 20.89
CA GLN A 10 -39.88 44.53 20.46
C GLN A 10 -39.87 45.68 21.52
N THR A 11 -38.83 46.51 21.73
CA THR A 11 -37.42 46.55 21.28
C THR A 11 -36.61 47.44 22.23
N ALA A 12 -35.41 47.01 22.64
CA ALA A 12 -34.36 47.87 23.25
C ALA A 12 -32.99 47.21 22.95
N LEU A 13 -32.02 47.78 22.23
CA LEU A 13 -31.60 49.18 22.03
C LEU A 13 -31.16 49.90 23.31
N PHE A 14 -29.92 49.62 23.72
CA PHE A 14 -29.05 50.62 24.35
C PHE A 14 -27.76 50.77 23.52
N SER A 15 -27.20 51.98 23.52
CA SER A 15 -26.10 52.37 22.63
C SER A 15 -25.09 53.27 23.35
N ARG A 16 -23.85 53.29 22.84
CA ARG A 16 -22.72 54.19 23.22
C ARG A 16 -22.08 53.87 24.59
N LEU A 17 -20.77 54.03 24.82
CA LEU A 17 -19.75 54.84 24.11
C LEU A 17 -18.34 54.19 24.07
N ASN A 18 -17.50 54.73 23.19
CA ASN A 18 -16.08 54.45 22.91
C ASN A 18 -15.16 53.99 24.06
N GLY A 19 -14.29 53.02 23.73
CA GLY A 19 -12.98 52.82 24.37
C GLY A 19 -12.00 52.20 23.38
N ARG A 20 -11.04 52.99 22.85
CA ARG A 20 -9.93 52.46 22.01
C ARG A 20 -8.97 51.67 22.89
N ASN A 21 -8.58 50.47 22.48
CA ASN A 21 -7.21 49.96 22.66
C ASN A 21 -6.91 48.83 21.68
N SER A 22 -5.68 48.82 21.17
CA SER A 22 -5.17 47.95 20.12
C SER A 22 -4.81 46.53 20.61
N PRO A 23 -4.76 45.51 19.73
CA PRO A 23 -4.28 44.18 20.11
C PRO A 23 -2.74 44.14 20.24
N PRO A 24 -2.19 43.26 21.10
CA PRO A 24 -0.76 43.04 21.19
C PRO A 24 -0.22 42.20 20.01
N SER A 25 0.87 42.66 19.41
CA SER A 25 1.62 41.96 18.35
C SER A 25 2.40 40.73 18.89
N PRO A 26 2.76 39.75 18.04
CA PRO A 26 3.35 38.49 18.49
C PRO A 26 4.81 38.60 18.96
N LEU A 27 5.20 37.66 19.82
CA LEU A 27 6.56 37.50 20.33
C LEU A 27 7.53 37.05 19.22
N ILE A 28 8.42 37.95 18.79
CA ILE A 28 9.51 37.63 17.86
C ILE A 28 10.71 37.08 18.63
N LEU A 29 10.90 35.76 18.56
CA LEU A 29 12.12 35.09 19.03
C LEU A 29 13.32 35.55 18.19
N HIS A 30 14.27 36.21 18.85
CA HIS A 30 15.50 36.69 18.20
C HIS A 30 16.50 35.54 18.01
N PHE A 31 16.61 35.03 16.78
CA PHE A 31 17.75 34.19 16.41
C PHE A 31 19.02 35.06 16.31
N ARG A 32 19.97 34.86 17.24
CA ARG A 32 21.33 35.38 17.09
C ARG A 32 22.04 34.61 15.98
N HIS A 33 22.28 35.27 14.85
CA HIS A 33 23.24 34.78 13.86
C HIS A 33 24.67 35.00 14.39
N SER A 34 25.38 33.92 14.69
CA SER A 34 26.83 33.96 14.94
C SER A 34 27.57 34.13 13.61
N SER A 35 28.11 35.32 13.38
CA SER A 35 28.96 35.62 12.22
C SER A 35 30.39 35.13 12.44
N THR A 36 30.70 33.90 12.04
CA THR A 36 32.08 33.41 11.99
C THR A 36 32.74 33.80 10.66
N SER A 37 33.70 34.72 10.74
CA SER A 37 34.52 35.16 9.61
C SER A 37 35.44 34.04 9.11
N PHE A 38 35.30 33.64 7.84
CA PHE A 38 36.27 32.78 7.18
C PHE A 38 37.44 33.60 6.64
N SER A 39 38.62 33.40 7.24
CA SER A 39 39.89 33.99 6.80
C SER A 39 40.66 32.98 5.94
N SER A 40 40.96 33.33 4.69
CA SER A 40 41.73 32.47 3.77
C SER A 40 43.22 32.39 4.15
N PRO A 41 43.81 31.20 4.34
CA PRO A 41 45.26 31.01 4.38
C PRO A 41 45.83 30.76 2.97
N LYS A 42 47.12 31.03 2.81
CA LYS A 42 47.84 31.02 1.52
C LYS A 42 48.27 29.61 1.10
N THR A 43 48.49 29.45 -0.20
CA THR A 43 49.07 28.25 -0.83
C THR A 43 50.52 27.99 -0.40
N PRO A 44 50.91 26.72 -0.22
CA PRO A 44 52.30 26.28 -0.33
C PRO A 44 52.56 25.56 -1.67
N ARG A 45 53.75 25.81 -2.25
CA ARG A 45 54.30 25.08 -3.40
C ARG A 45 54.98 23.79 -2.91
N LEU A 46 54.59 22.64 -3.45
CA LEU A 46 55.38 21.39 -3.46
C LEU A 46 55.19 20.78 -4.87
N SER A 47 56.23 20.76 -5.70
CA SER A 47 57.33 19.76 -5.74
C SER A 47 56.86 18.43 -6.36
N MET A 48 57.41 18.13 -7.54
CA MET A 48 57.13 16.91 -8.29
C MET A 48 57.67 15.68 -7.55
N ALA A 49 56.84 14.65 -7.40
CA ALA A 49 57.25 13.29 -7.04
C ALA A 49 56.56 12.32 -7.99
N ALA A 50 57.30 11.32 -8.48
CA ALA A 50 56.86 10.42 -9.53
C ALA A 50 56.24 9.12 -9.00
N ALA A 51 55.49 8.46 -9.88
CA ALA A 51 55.09 7.05 -9.86
C ALA A 51 54.17 6.57 -8.70
N ALA A 52 52.89 6.38 -9.05
CA ALA A 52 52.33 5.02 -9.10
C ALA A 52 51.24 4.98 -10.19
N GLN A 53 51.34 4.05 -11.13
CA GLN A 53 50.23 3.78 -12.06
C GLN A 53 49.16 3.00 -11.28
N SER A 54 48.15 3.71 -10.77
CA SER A 54 46.91 3.08 -10.38
C SER A 54 46.18 2.65 -11.64
N THR A 55 46.22 1.35 -11.95
CA THR A 55 45.37 0.74 -12.97
C THR A 55 43.94 0.71 -12.45
N THR A 56 43.26 1.86 -12.51
CA THR A 56 41.79 1.87 -12.54
C THR A 56 41.37 1.15 -13.82
N GLN A 57 41.13 -0.16 -13.70
CA GLN A 57 40.41 -0.91 -14.70
C GLN A 57 39.05 -0.23 -14.88
N SER A 58 38.82 0.34 -16.06
CA SER A 58 37.48 0.69 -16.52
C SER A 58 36.74 -0.62 -16.76
N VAL A 59 36.06 -1.13 -15.72
CA VAL A 59 35.28 -2.36 -15.81
C VAL A 59 34.07 -2.10 -16.70
N SER A 60 33.78 -3.11 -17.50
CA SER A 60 33.00 -3.17 -18.72
C SER A 60 31.55 -2.69 -18.62
N ALA A 61 31.21 -1.62 -19.34
CA ALA A 61 29.83 -1.29 -19.72
C ALA A 61 29.13 -2.39 -20.57
N GLY A 62 29.85 -3.46 -20.93
CA GLY A 62 29.30 -4.65 -21.59
C GLY A 62 28.67 -5.66 -20.63
N ASP A 63 29.10 -5.71 -19.35
CA ASP A 63 28.55 -6.66 -18.38
C ASP A 63 27.18 -6.19 -17.88
N ASP A 64 27.03 -4.89 -17.62
CA ASP A 64 25.75 -4.27 -17.25
C ASP A 64 24.69 -4.41 -18.35
N ALA A 65 25.10 -4.22 -19.61
CA ALA A 65 24.23 -4.40 -20.77
C ALA A 65 23.73 -5.84 -20.91
N ASN A 66 24.58 -6.83 -20.59
CA ASN A 66 24.22 -8.24 -20.58
C ASN A 66 23.25 -8.55 -19.43
N VAL A 67 23.52 -8.06 -18.22
CA VAL A 67 22.63 -8.24 -17.05
C VAL A 67 21.25 -7.62 -17.30
N PHE A 68 21.18 -6.42 -17.88
CA PHE A 68 19.89 -5.79 -18.21
C PHE A 68 19.08 -6.62 -19.22
N GLN A 69 19.73 -7.21 -20.24
CA GLN A 69 19.08 -8.10 -21.19
C GLN A 69 18.60 -9.41 -20.55
N LEU A 70 19.35 -9.97 -19.58
CA LEU A 70 18.93 -11.13 -18.79
C LEU A 70 17.71 -10.79 -17.91
N ILE A 71 17.72 -9.63 -17.23
CA ILE A 71 16.58 -9.14 -16.43
C ILE A 71 15.32 -9.07 -17.30
N GLN A 72 15.38 -8.40 -18.45
CA GLN A 72 14.25 -8.25 -19.36
C GLN A 72 13.76 -9.62 -19.86
N SER A 73 14.68 -10.45 -20.38
CA SER A 73 14.37 -11.78 -20.94
C SER A 73 13.74 -12.74 -19.92
N HIS A 74 14.05 -12.56 -18.64
CA HIS A 74 13.44 -13.30 -17.53
C HIS A 74 12.07 -12.71 -17.13
N GLN A 75 11.98 -11.38 -16.94
CA GLN A 75 10.72 -10.73 -16.54
C GLN A 75 9.59 -10.93 -17.57
N GLU A 76 9.90 -10.96 -18.87
CA GLU A 76 8.92 -11.21 -19.94
C GLU A 76 8.33 -12.63 -19.91
N LYS A 77 9.02 -13.60 -19.30
CA LYS A 77 8.62 -15.02 -19.26
C LYS A 77 8.12 -15.46 -17.88
N ALA A 78 8.45 -14.72 -16.83
CA ALA A 78 8.15 -15.10 -15.45
C ALA A 78 6.64 -15.10 -15.19
N ALA A 79 6.11 -16.22 -14.69
CA ALA A 79 4.69 -16.35 -14.36
C ALA A 79 4.26 -15.34 -13.28
N ARG A 80 3.18 -14.61 -13.57
CA ARG A 80 2.58 -13.56 -12.74
C ARG A 80 1.06 -13.70 -12.74
N LEU A 81 0.41 -13.12 -11.73
CA LEU A 81 -1.04 -12.95 -11.75
C LEU A 81 -1.45 -12.09 -12.97
N PRO A 82 -2.64 -12.33 -13.57
CA PRO A 82 -3.26 -11.36 -14.45
C PRO A 82 -3.36 -9.99 -13.75
N PRO A 83 -3.12 -8.85 -14.44
CA PRO A 83 -3.05 -7.55 -13.75
C PRO A 83 -4.31 -7.20 -12.95
N VAL A 84 -5.50 -7.62 -13.41
CA VAL A 84 -6.75 -7.43 -12.67
C VAL A 84 -6.82 -8.25 -11.36
N GLU A 85 -6.25 -9.45 -11.30
CA GLU A 85 -6.14 -10.24 -10.06
C GLU A 85 -5.07 -9.67 -9.13
N GLU A 86 -3.95 -9.17 -9.68
CA GLU A 86 -2.90 -8.48 -8.91
C GLU A 86 -3.45 -7.20 -8.24
N ILE A 87 -4.23 -6.41 -8.96
CA ILE A 87 -4.91 -5.21 -8.47
C ILE A 87 -6.00 -5.54 -7.45
N ARG A 88 -6.86 -6.54 -7.73
CA ARG A 88 -7.91 -7.00 -6.81
C ARG A 88 -7.32 -7.51 -5.50
N THR A 89 -6.16 -8.17 -5.56
CA THR A 89 -5.40 -8.65 -4.41
C THR A 89 -4.75 -7.50 -3.63
N LEU A 90 -4.10 -6.55 -4.31
CA LEU A 90 -3.50 -5.38 -3.66
C LEU A 90 -4.54 -4.56 -2.90
N LEU A 91 -5.69 -4.25 -3.52
CA LEU A 91 -6.76 -3.50 -2.87
C LEU A 91 -7.35 -4.24 -1.67
N ASP A 92 -7.50 -5.58 -1.74
CA ASP A 92 -8.05 -6.40 -0.66
C ASP A 92 -7.16 -6.47 0.60
N LEU A 93 -5.84 -6.51 0.40
CA LEU A 93 -4.85 -6.58 1.46
C LEU A 93 -4.42 -5.20 1.99
N SER A 94 -4.77 -4.14 1.26
CA SER A 94 -4.52 -2.77 1.66
C SER A 94 -5.57 -2.27 2.64
N VAL A 95 -5.15 -1.36 3.52
CA VAL A 95 -6.00 -0.85 4.60
C VAL A 95 -6.00 0.68 4.71
N ARG A 96 -5.16 1.35 3.90
CA ARG A 96 -4.98 2.81 3.86
C ARG A 96 -4.73 3.27 2.44
N GLY A 97 -5.22 4.47 2.12
CA GLY A 97 -5.01 5.11 0.81
C GLY A 97 -5.31 6.61 0.85
N THR A 98 -4.96 7.29 -0.24
CA THR A 98 -5.28 8.71 -0.43
C THR A 98 -6.62 8.85 -1.13
N LEU A 99 -7.63 9.31 -0.41
CA LEU A 99 -8.92 9.71 -0.97
C LEU A 99 -8.81 11.10 -1.60
N SER A 100 -9.19 11.22 -2.87
CA SER A 100 -9.32 12.47 -3.60
C SER A 100 -10.79 12.83 -3.79
N THR A 101 -11.17 14.05 -3.43
CA THR A 101 -12.53 14.59 -3.43
C THR A 101 -12.60 15.95 -4.15
N PHE A 102 -13.80 16.46 -4.42
CA PHE A 102 -14.01 17.86 -4.80
C PHE A 102 -14.22 18.70 -3.55
N SER A 103 -13.42 19.75 -3.33
CA SER A 103 -13.50 20.51 -2.08
C SER A 103 -14.79 21.33 -1.98
N GLN A 104 -15.59 21.05 -0.96
CA GLN A 104 -16.79 21.83 -0.63
C GLN A 104 -16.46 23.25 -0.17
N LYS A 105 -15.27 23.45 0.42
CA LYS A 105 -14.81 24.75 0.96
C LYS A 105 -14.05 25.58 -0.08
N HIS A 106 -13.36 24.94 -1.01
CA HIS A 106 -12.51 25.58 -2.01
C HIS A 106 -13.00 25.22 -3.41
N GLU A 107 -14.08 25.88 -3.83
CA GLU A 107 -14.76 25.61 -5.10
C GLU A 107 -13.78 25.60 -6.29
N GLY A 108 -13.92 24.59 -7.16
CA GLY A 108 -13.03 24.35 -8.30
C GLY A 108 -11.73 23.60 -7.98
N TYR A 109 -11.37 23.41 -6.70
CA TYR A 109 -10.17 22.67 -6.31
C TYR A 109 -10.50 21.24 -5.84
N PRO A 110 -9.66 20.24 -6.17
CA PRO A 110 -9.71 18.94 -5.51
C PRO A 110 -9.17 19.05 -4.07
N SER A 111 -9.54 18.10 -3.22
CA SER A 111 -8.90 17.86 -1.92
C SER A 111 -8.34 16.45 -1.85
N GLY A 112 -7.27 16.26 -1.08
CA GLY A 112 -6.66 14.96 -0.82
C GLY A 112 -6.58 14.72 0.68
N SER A 113 -6.98 13.53 1.14
CA SER A 113 -6.86 13.14 2.55
C SER A 113 -6.52 11.66 2.69
N MET A 114 -5.79 11.32 3.76
CA MET A 114 -5.49 9.94 4.11
C MET A 114 -6.71 9.31 4.78
N VAL A 115 -7.09 8.10 4.35
CA VAL A 115 -8.23 7.35 4.88
C VAL A 115 -7.84 5.91 5.18
N ASP A 116 -8.40 5.37 6.27
CA ASP A 116 -8.45 3.92 6.53
C ASP A 116 -9.65 3.33 5.76
N PHE A 117 -9.45 2.18 5.12
CA PHE A 117 -10.51 1.47 4.39
C PHE A 117 -10.40 -0.05 4.52
N ALA A 118 -11.44 -0.77 4.11
CA ALA A 118 -11.44 -2.22 3.91
C ALA A 118 -12.30 -2.56 2.68
N CYS A 119 -11.91 -3.51 1.84
CA CYS A 119 -12.77 -3.97 0.75
C CYS A 119 -13.92 -4.87 1.27
N ASP A 120 -15.11 -4.74 0.66
CA ASP A 120 -16.15 -5.77 0.72
C ASP A 120 -15.81 -6.98 -0.18
N ALA A 121 -16.66 -8.01 -0.18
CA ALA A 121 -16.45 -9.22 -0.97
C ALA A 121 -16.35 -8.94 -2.49
N ASP A 122 -17.03 -7.91 -2.98
CA ASP A 122 -16.99 -7.48 -4.38
C ASP A 122 -15.74 -6.63 -4.70
N GLY A 123 -14.97 -6.23 -3.68
CA GLY A 123 -13.77 -5.39 -3.81
C GLY A 123 -14.02 -3.90 -3.64
N SER A 124 -15.23 -3.50 -3.26
CA SER A 124 -15.61 -2.09 -3.09
C SER A 124 -15.01 -1.54 -1.79
N PRO A 125 -14.27 -0.41 -1.81
CA PRO A 125 -13.74 0.18 -0.58
C PRO A 125 -14.83 0.70 0.36
N ILE A 126 -14.84 0.19 1.60
CA ILE A 126 -15.61 0.66 2.74
C ILE A 126 -14.75 1.64 3.53
N LEU A 127 -15.24 2.85 3.79
CA LEU A 127 -14.62 3.81 4.70
C LEU A 127 -15.56 4.05 5.89
N ALA A 128 -14.99 4.19 7.10
CA ALA A 128 -15.70 4.70 8.26
C ALA A 128 -15.38 6.20 8.42
N VAL A 129 -16.36 7.07 8.15
CA VAL A 129 -16.14 8.52 8.08
C VAL A 129 -16.90 9.26 9.17
N SER A 130 -16.22 10.20 9.85
CA SER A 130 -16.86 11.12 10.80
C SER A 130 -17.53 12.27 10.05
N SER A 131 -18.75 12.61 10.44
CA SER A 131 -19.50 13.81 10.00
C SER A 131 -18.74 15.14 10.22
N LEU A 132 -17.75 15.15 11.11
CA LEU A 132 -16.90 16.32 11.37
C LEU A 132 -15.80 16.51 10.31
N ALA A 133 -15.35 15.43 9.65
CA ALA A 133 -14.22 15.45 8.73
C ALA A 133 -14.51 16.22 7.42
N VAL A 134 -13.46 16.77 6.81
CA VAL A 134 -13.56 17.57 5.58
C VAL A 134 -14.00 16.70 4.40
N HIS A 135 -13.37 15.55 4.19
CA HIS A 135 -13.76 14.63 3.11
C HIS A 135 -15.21 14.17 3.20
N THR A 136 -15.80 14.07 4.40
CA THR A 136 -17.21 13.68 4.55
C THR A 136 -18.14 14.76 3.99
N LYS A 137 -17.81 16.03 4.22
CA LYS A 137 -18.56 17.18 3.70
C LYS A 137 -18.39 17.31 2.18
N ASP A 138 -17.18 17.08 1.68
CA ASP A 138 -16.88 17.01 0.26
C ASP A 138 -17.73 15.91 -0.44
N LEU A 139 -17.68 14.68 0.08
CA LEU A 139 -18.42 13.53 -0.47
C LEU A 139 -19.94 13.68 -0.36
N THR A 140 -20.44 14.37 0.67
CA THR A 140 -21.88 14.67 0.82
C THR A 140 -22.35 15.66 -0.25
N LEU A 141 -21.51 16.61 -0.66
CA LEU A 141 -21.83 17.55 -1.75
C LEU A 141 -21.66 16.91 -3.13
N ASN A 142 -20.61 16.10 -3.31
CA ASN A 142 -20.32 15.42 -4.56
C ASN A 142 -19.73 14.02 -4.27
N PRO A 143 -20.46 12.92 -4.53
CA PRO A 143 -20.00 11.57 -4.22
C PRO A 143 -18.83 11.12 -5.09
N LYS A 144 -18.51 11.83 -6.18
CA LYS A 144 -17.44 11.45 -7.11
C LYS A 144 -16.07 11.63 -6.48
N CYS A 145 -15.34 10.53 -6.37
CA CYS A 145 -14.04 10.48 -5.73
C CYS A 145 -13.12 9.46 -6.41
N SER A 146 -11.86 9.47 -6.00
CA SER A 146 -10.95 8.35 -6.27
C SER A 146 -10.14 7.99 -5.03
N LEU A 147 -9.79 6.71 -4.92
CA LEU A 147 -8.93 6.17 -3.88
C LEU A 147 -7.63 5.68 -4.53
N LEU A 148 -6.52 6.32 -4.17
CA LEU A 148 -5.17 5.92 -4.57
C LEU A 148 -4.55 5.00 -3.51
N VAL A 149 -4.01 3.87 -3.94
CA VAL A 149 -3.36 2.86 -3.11
C VAL A 149 -2.04 2.47 -3.76
N ALA A 150 -0.92 2.65 -3.05
CA ALA A 150 0.41 2.18 -3.48
C ALA A 150 0.76 0.89 -2.75
N ARG A 151 1.37 -0.09 -3.45
CA ARG A 151 1.89 -1.31 -2.81
C ARG A 151 2.96 -1.01 -1.77
N ASP A 152 3.91 -0.18 -2.16
CA ASP A 152 4.92 0.43 -1.29
C ASP A 152 4.84 1.95 -1.47
N PRO A 153 4.39 2.71 -0.45
CA PRO A 153 4.32 4.17 -0.51
C PRO A 153 5.67 4.87 -0.71
N GLU A 154 6.78 4.23 -0.35
CA GLU A 154 8.14 4.80 -0.47
C GLU A 154 8.79 4.46 -1.83
N ASP A 155 8.27 3.47 -2.55
CA ASP A 155 8.79 3.05 -3.86
C ASP A 155 7.88 3.45 -5.02
N ARG A 156 8.19 4.63 -5.59
CA ARG A 156 7.55 5.17 -6.80
C ARG A 156 7.57 4.26 -8.03
N THR A 157 8.40 3.21 -8.04
CA THR A 157 8.49 2.26 -9.16
C THR A 157 7.54 1.07 -9.01
N ASP A 158 6.90 0.90 -7.85
CA ASP A 158 5.93 -0.18 -7.61
C ASP A 158 4.55 0.09 -8.23
N LEU A 159 3.64 -0.86 -8.09
CA LEU A 159 2.24 -0.76 -8.47
C LEU A 159 1.51 0.28 -7.62
N VAL A 160 0.97 1.30 -8.30
CA VAL A 160 0.03 2.27 -7.77
C VAL A 160 -1.30 2.10 -8.48
N VAL A 161 -2.37 1.91 -7.71
CA VAL A 161 -3.74 1.74 -8.17
C VAL A 161 -4.56 2.97 -7.84
N THR A 162 -5.41 3.42 -8.75
CA THR A 162 -6.39 4.49 -8.52
C THR A 162 -7.78 4.02 -8.93
N LEU A 163 -8.59 3.70 -7.91
CA LEU A 163 -9.99 3.32 -8.08
C LEU A 163 -10.84 4.59 -8.12
N HIS A 164 -11.59 4.80 -9.20
CA HIS A 164 -12.53 5.92 -9.34
C HIS A 164 -13.95 5.39 -9.14
N GLY A 165 -14.77 6.14 -8.40
CA GLY A 165 -16.13 5.70 -8.07
C GLY A 165 -17.00 6.80 -7.48
N ASP A 166 -18.18 6.37 -7.05
CA ASP A 166 -19.17 7.20 -6.37
C ASP A 166 -19.33 6.69 -4.92
N ALA A 167 -19.15 7.58 -3.93
CA ALA A 167 -19.28 7.26 -2.52
C ALA A 167 -20.74 7.27 -2.06
N ILE A 168 -21.27 6.11 -1.70
CA ILE A 168 -22.66 5.89 -1.32
C ILE A 168 -22.76 5.53 0.17
N PRO A 169 -23.66 6.14 0.96
CA PRO A 169 -23.94 5.72 2.33
C PRO A 169 -24.41 4.26 2.39
N VAL A 170 -23.89 3.50 3.34
CA VAL A 170 -24.25 2.08 3.51
C VAL A 170 -25.66 1.96 4.09
N PRO A 171 -26.60 1.25 3.44
CA PRO A 171 -27.95 1.04 3.96
C PRO A 171 -27.95 0.35 5.33
N GLU A 172 -28.89 0.71 6.20
CA GLU A 172 -28.99 0.19 7.57
C GLU A 172 -28.98 -1.35 7.63
N LYS A 173 -29.71 -2.00 6.72
CA LYS A 173 -29.75 -3.48 6.55
C LYS A 173 -28.37 -4.13 6.30
N ASP A 174 -27.43 -3.40 5.71
CA ASP A 174 -26.13 -3.91 5.30
C ASP A 174 -25.01 -3.53 6.31
N GLN A 175 -25.28 -2.60 7.24
CA GLN A 175 -24.29 -2.09 8.20
C GLN A 175 -23.62 -3.16 9.05
N ALA A 176 -24.36 -4.18 9.53
CA ALA A 176 -23.79 -5.24 10.37
C ALA A 176 -22.72 -6.07 9.62
N ALA A 177 -22.95 -6.36 8.34
CA ALA A 177 -21.99 -7.08 7.49
C ALA A 177 -20.78 -6.20 7.17
N ILE A 178 -21.03 -4.95 6.79
CA ILE A 178 -19.99 -3.96 6.45
C ILE A 178 -19.08 -3.66 7.65
N ARG A 179 -19.66 -3.45 8.85
CA ARG A 179 -18.92 -3.28 10.11
C ARG A 179 -18.03 -4.49 10.41
N THR A 180 -18.53 -5.70 10.16
CA THR A 180 -17.76 -6.94 10.36
C THR A 180 -16.57 -7.01 9.40
N ALA A 181 -16.77 -6.69 8.12
CA ALA A 181 -15.70 -6.63 7.12
C ALA A 181 -14.65 -5.56 7.47
N TYR A 182 -15.08 -4.37 7.89
CA TYR A 182 -14.19 -3.28 8.27
C TYR A 182 -13.34 -3.63 9.50
N LEU A 183 -13.95 -4.14 10.58
CA LEU A 183 -13.24 -4.53 11.80
C LEU A 183 -12.34 -5.75 11.62
N ALA A 184 -12.57 -6.61 10.61
CA ALA A 184 -11.65 -7.69 10.28
C ALA A 184 -10.28 -7.16 9.77
N ARG A 185 -10.27 -5.97 9.13
CA ARG A 185 -9.03 -5.27 8.73
C ARG A 185 -8.54 -4.28 9.80
N HIS A 186 -9.47 -3.66 10.54
CA HIS A 186 -9.22 -2.64 11.55
C HIS A 186 -9.69 -3.06 12.95
N PRO A 187 -9.11 -4.10 13.57
CA PRO A 187 -9.62 -4.71 14.80
C PRO A 187 -9.55 -3.80 16.05
N LYS A 188 -8.90 -2.64 15.95
CA LYS A 188 -8.81 -1.63 17.01
C LYS A 188 -9.72 -0.41 16.78
N ALA A 189 -10.51 -0.38 15.70
CA ALA A 189 -11.34 0.76 15.33
C ALA A 189 -12.68 0.81 16.10
N PHE A 190 -12.62 0.89 17.43
CA PHE A 190 -13.81 0.99 18.30
C PHE A 190 -14.64 2.27 18.06
N TRP A 191 -14.04 3.30 17.47
CA TRP A 191 -14.70 4.57 17.16
C TRP A 191 -15.73 4.50 16.03
N VAL A 192 -15.79 3.41 15.25
CA VAL A 192 -16.80 3.24 14.20
C VAL A 192 -18.23 3.13 14.74
N ASP A 193 -18.38 2.87 16.04
CA ASP A 193 -19.67 2.82 16.75
C ASP A 193 -20.07 4.17 17.36
N PHE A 194 -19.26 5.23 17.18
CA PHE A 194 -19.60 6.57 17.68
C PHE A 194 -20.67 7.22 16.80
N GLY A 195 -21.61 7.94 17.42
CA GLY A 195 -22.76 8.52 16.72
C GLY A 195 -22.46 9.61 15.68
N ASP A 196 -21.20 10.06 15.58
CA ASP A 196 -20.74 10.95 14.51
C ASP A 196 -20.12 10.21 13.31
N PHE A 197 -19.89 8.89 13.41
CA PHE A 197 -19.34 8.05 12.34
C PHE A 197 -20.44 7.32 11.55
N GLN A 198 -20.18 7.13 10.26
CA GLN A 198 -21.00 6.32 9.37
C GLN A 198 -20.13 5.52 8.39
N PHE A 199 -20.63 4.37 7.93
CA PHE A 199 -20.01 3.64 6.83
C PHE A 199 -20.48 4.19 5.48
N ILE A 200 -19.52 4.44 4.60
CA ILE A 200 -19.73 4.71 3.17
C ILE A 200 -19.01 3.64 2.36
N ARG A 201 -19.53 3.34 1.18
CA ARG A 201 -18.89 2.45 0.20
C ARG A 201 -18.61 3.24 -1.07
N ILE A 202 -17.38 3.17 -1.57
CA ILE A 202 -17.04 3.67 -2.90
C ILE A 202 -17.43 2.58 -3.90
N GLU A 203 -18.50 2.80 -4.66
CA GLU A 203 -18.92 1.88 -5.71
C GLU A 203 -18.00 2.09 -6.93
N PRO A 204 -17.19 1.08 -7.33
CA PRO A 204 -16.18 1.28 -8.36
C PRO A 204 -16.81 1.54 -9.72
N LYS A 205 -16.25 2.47 -10.48
CA LYS A 205 -16.61 2.75 -11.86
C LYS A 205 -15.51 2.32 -12.84
N VAL A 206 -14.27 2.61 -12.49
CA VAL A 206 -13.08 2.21 -13.25
C VAL A 206 -11.89 2.10 -12.29
N VAL A 207 -11.10 1.04 -12.42
CA VAL A 207 -9.88 0.84 -11.64
C VAL A 207 -8.68 1.00 -12.57
N ARG A 208 -7.85 2.00 -12.30
CA ARG A 208 -6.64 2.31 -13.08
C ARG A 208 -5.40 1.86 -12.34
N TYR A 209 -4.34 1.53 -13.06
CA TYR A 209 -3.04 1.29 -12.44
C TYR A 209 -1.87 1.84 -13.27
N VAL A 210 -0.76 2.05 -12.58
CA VAL A 210 0.56 2.29 -13.16
C VAL A 210 1.60 1.53 -12.32
N SER A 211 2.61 0.97 -12.97
CA SER A 211 3.76 0.31 -12.34
C SER A 211 5.03 0.58 -13.13
N GLY A 212 6.19 0.52 -12.48
CA GLY A 212 7.48 0.73 -13.16
C GLY A 212 7.74 2.17 -13.60
N VAL A 213 7.14 3.18 -12.93
CA VAL A 213 7.37 4.59 -13.26
C VAL A 213 8.85 4.94 -13.17
N ALA A 214 9.36 5.61 -14.21
CA ALA A 214 10.80 5.91 -14.39
C ALA A 214 11.71 4.66 -14.48
N THR A 215 11.17 3.52 -14.92
CA THR A 215 11.93 2.32 -15.28
C THR A 215 11.63 1.92 -16.74
N ALA A 216 12.39 0.98 -17.30
CA ALA A 216 12.11 0.41 -18.61
C ALA A 216 10.86 -0.49 -18.65
N LEU A 217 10.35 -0.94 -17.49
CA LEU A 217 9.22 -1.85 -17.36
C LEU A 217 7.93 -1.09 -16.97
N LEU A 218 7.69 0.05 -17.63
CA LEU A 218 6.49 0.86 -17.41
C LEU A 218 5.22 0.10 -17.87
N GLY A 219 4.37 -0.25 -16.92
CA GLY A 219 3.05 -0.84 -17.16
C GLY A 219 1.93 0.13 -16.76
N SER A 220 0.85 0.15 -17.52
CA SER A 220 -0.38 0.86 -17.14
C SER A 220 -1.59 0.25 -17.83
N GLY A 221 -2.77 0.50 -17.26
CA GLY A 221 -4.04 0.03 -17.82
C GLY A 221 -5.23 0.44 -16.96
N GLU A 222 -6.42 0.08 -17.42
CA GLU A 222 -7.67 0.28 -16.70
C GLU A 222 -8.63 -0.90 -16.89
N PHE A 223 -9.46 -1.14 -15.88
CA PHE A 223 -10.46 -2.20 -15.84
C PHE A 223 -11.83 -1.62 -15.48
N SER A 224 -12.88 -2.16 -16.09
CA SER A 224 -14.27 -1.85 -15.73
C SER A 224 -14.60 -2.40 -14.34
N ASN A 225 -15.73 -1.95 -13.77
CA ASN A 225 -16.24 -2.49 -12.51
C ASN A 225 -16.52 -4.01 -12.62
N GLU A 226 -17.06 -4.45 -13.75
CA GLU A 226 -17.40 -5.84 -14.02
C GLU A 226 -16.16 -6.73 -14.09
N GLU A 227 -15.10 -6.27 -14.77
CA GLU A 227 -13.81 -6.97 -14.85
C GLU A 227 -13.14 -7.06 -13.47
N TYR A 228 -13.11 -5.94 -12.74
CA TYR A 228 -12.55 -5.85 -11.40
C TYR A 228 -13.28 -6.76 -10.39
N LYS A 229 -14.62 -6.77 -10.42
CA LYS A 229 -15.46 -7.58 -9.53
C LYS A 229 -15.43 -9.07 -9.89
N ALA A 230 -15.20 -9.42 -11.16
CA ALA A 230 -15.05 -10.82 -11.58
C ALA A 230 -13.68 -11.42 -11.21
N ALA A 231 -12.66 -10.58 -11.01
CA ALA A 231 -11.33 -11.00 -10.60
C ALA A 231 -11.32 -11.56 -9.17
N LYS A 232 -10.43 -12.51 -8.91
CA LYS A 232 -10.27 -13.15 -7.59
C LYS A 232 -9.10 -12.54 -6.84
N VAL A 233 -9.26 -12.47 -5.52
CA VAL A 233 -8.14 -12.22 -4.60
C VAL A 233 -7.27 -13.49 -4.56
N ASP A 234 -5.95 -13.32 -4.66
CA ASP A 234 -5.03 -14.43 -4.55
C ASP A 234 -5.05 -15.02 -3.12
N PRO A 235 -5.29 -16.34 -2.97
CA PRO A 235 -5.47 -16.96 -1.66
C PRO A 235 -4.17 -17.10 -0.85
N ILE A 236 -3.02 -16.93 -1.49
CA ILE A 236 -1.68 -17.10 -0.93
C ILE A 236 -1.09 -15.75 -0.47
N ALA A 237 -1.44 -14.66 -1.13
CA ALA A 237 -0.92 -13.32 -0.84
C ALA A 237 -1.18 -12.81 0.60
N GLN A 238 -2.19 -13.35 1.30
CA GLN A 238 -2.40 -13.08 2.73
C GLN A 238 -1.22 -13.51 3.62
N PHE A 239 -0.41 -14.48 3.16
CA PHE A 239 0.78 -14.97 3.87
C PHE A 239 2.07 -14.21 3.48
N SER A 240 2.00 -13.27 2.55
CA SER A 240 3.14 -12.51 2.01
C SER A 240 4.01 -11.91 3.12
N LYS A 241 3.44 -11.08 4.01
CA LYS A 241 4.17 -10.40 5.10
C LYS A 241 4.93 -11.35 6.05
N PRO A 242 4.29 -12.37 6.67
CA PRO A 242 5.01 -13.27 7.58
C PRO A 242 6.07 -14.12 6.85
N VAL A 243 5.82 -14.57 5.62
CA VAL A 243 6.81 -15.34 4.84
C VAL A 243 8.01 -14.46 4.47
N ALA A 244 7.78 -13.29 3.87
CA ALA A 244 8.84 -12.36 3.50
C ALA A 244 9.67 -11.93 4.73
N SER A 245 9.02 -11.60 5.86
CA SER A 245 9.72 -11.19 7.08
C SER A 245 10.60 -12.28 7.68
N HIS A 246 10.23 -13.55 7.56
CA HIS A 246 11.06 -14.66 8.03
C HIS A 246 12.22 -14.93 7.05
N MET A 247 11.91 -15.08 5.76
CA MET A 247 12.91 -15.35 4.73
C MET A 247 13.99 -14.26 4.68
N ASN A 248 13.61 -12.98 4.74
CA ASN A 248 14.56 -11.86 4.69
C ASN A 248 15.44 -11.74 5.95
N ARG A 249 15.03 -12.32 7.08
CA ARG A 249 15.78 -12.26 8.34
C ARG A 249 16.68 -13.48 8.53
N ASP A 250 16.15 -14.66 8.26
CA ASP A 250 16.75 -15.94 8.64
C ASP A 250 17.32 -16.71 7.43
N HIS A 251 16.89 -16.38 6.19
CA HIS A 251 17.17 -17.11 4.93
C HIS A 251 17.52 -16.19 3.74
N ALA A 252 18.25 -15.10 4.01
CA ALA A 252 18.62 -14.12 2.98
C ALA A 252 19.58 -14.68 1.93
N GLU A 253 20.57 -15.49 2.32
CA GLU A 253 21.50 -16.14 1.38
C GLU A 253 20.77 -17.22 0.54
N ASP A 254 19.80 -17.94 1.12
CA ASP A 254 18.98 -18.90 0.36
C ASP A 254 18.13 -18.19 -0.70
N THR A 255 17.54 -17.05 -0.35
CA THR A 255 16.79 -16.18 -1.28
C THR A 255 17.68 -15.69 -2.42
N LYS A 256 18.92 -15.27 -2.11
CA LYS A 256 19.92 -14.88 -3.10
C LYS A 256 20.32 -16.04 -4.01
N ALA A 257 20.61 -17.22 -3.47
CA ALA A 257 20.94 -18.41 -4.26
C ALA A 257 19.80 -18.81 -5.22
N ILE A 258 18.55 -18.78 -4.74
CA ILE A 258 17.36 -19.01 -5.56
C ILE A 258 17.26 -18.00 -6.73
N VAL A 259 17.51 -16.71 -6.47
CA VAL A 259 17.48 -15.67 -7.52
C VAL A 259 18.60 -15.87 -8.54
N GLN A 260 19.82 -16.15 -8.08
CA GLN A 260 20.96 -16.44 -8.96
C GLN A 260 20.70 -17.66 -9.85
N HIS A 261 20.20 -18.77 -9.26
CA HIS A 261 19.86 -19.99 -10.02
C HIS A 261 18.73 -19.76 -11.02
N SER A 262 17.66 -19.05 -10.62
CA SER A 262 16.46 -18.86 -11.45
C SER A 262 16.66 -17.89 -12.62
N THR A 263 17.62 -16.97 -12.51
CA THR A 263 17.79 -15.85 -13.47
C THR A 263 19.15 -15.82 -14.17
N SER A 264 20.13 -16.59 -13.68
CA SER A 264 21.55 -16.51 -14.06
C SER A 264 22.21 -15.14 -13.80
N ILE A 265 21.58 -14.26 -13.02
CA ILE A 265 22.12 -12.94 -12.65
C ILE A 265 22.87 -13.07 -11.31
N PRO A 266 24.16 -12.71 -11.25
CA PRO A 266 24.98 -12.84 -10.04
C PRO A 266 24.69 -11.73 -9.01
N VAL A 267 23.49 -11.72 -8.41
CA VAL A 267 23.06 -10.68 -7.46
C VAL A 267 23.87 -10.69 -6.15
N ASP A 268 24.16 -9.49 -5.62
CA ASP A 268 24.88 -9.29 -4.35
C ASP A 268 24.00 -9.65 -3.15
N PHE A 269 22.73 -9.26 -3.21
CA PHE A 269 21.67 -9.53 -2.23
C PHE A 269 20.31 -9.66 -2.91
N ALA A 270 19.35 -10.30 -2.23
CA ALA A 270 17.94 -10.29 -2.61
C ALA A 270 17.03 -10.34 -1.38
N TYR A 271 15.97 -9.53 -1.38
CA TYR A 271 14.94 -9.51 -0.33
C TYR A 271 13.55 -9.66 -0.95
N ILE A 272 12.74 -10.56 -0.41
CA ILE A 272 11.33 -10.75 -0.81
C ILE A 272 10.52 -9.50 -0.43
N LEU A 273 9.81 -8.95 -1.41
CA LEU A 273 8.88 -7.82 -1.26
C LEU A 273 7.46 -8.33 -1.01
N ASP A 274 7.00 -9.22 -1.89
CA ASP A 274 5.67 -9.81 -1.85
C ASP A 274 5.66 -11.22 -2.46
N LEU A 275 4.56 -11.94 -2.24
CA LEU A 275 4.36 -13.33 -2.63
C LEU A 275 2.88 -13.58 -2.94
N ASP A 276 2.61 -14.42 -3.93
CA ASP A 276 1.29 -14.86 -4.40
C ASP A 276 1.33 -16.34 -4.82
N SER A 277 0.22 -16.90 -5.30
CA SER A 277 0.17 -18.33 -5.64
C SER A 277 1.04 -18.74 -6.85
N LEU A 278 1.62 -17.82 -7.61
CA LEU A 278 2.47 -18.09 -8.78
C LEU A 278 3.95 -17.75 -8.56
N GLY A 279 4.33 -17.25 -7.38
CA GLY A 279 5.72 -16.90 -7.08
C GLY A 279 5.85 -15.73 -6.10
N PHE A 280 7.01 -15.09 -6.13
CA PHE A 280 7.31 -13.94 -5.29
C PHE A 280 8.10 -12.88 -6.06
N ASN A 281 7.96 -11.62 -5.67
CA ASN A 281 8.80 -10.53 -6.21
C ASN A 281 9.90 -10.21 -5.19
N VAL A 282 11.14 -10.06 -5.66
CA VAL A 282 12.28 -9.63 -4.84
C VAL A 282 12.78 -8.26 -5.28
N LYS A 283 13.38 -7.51 -4.33
CA LYS A 283 14.32 -6.44 -4.61
C LYS A 283 15.73 -7.03 -4.54
N ALA A 284 16.45 -6.99 -5.65
CA ALA A 284 17.82 -7.47 -5.76
C ALA A 284 18.77 -6.31 -6.06
N GLY A 285 20.02 -6.47 -5.65
CA GLY A 285 21.10 -5.55 -5.97
C GLY A 285 22.22 -6.24 -6.75
N TYR A 286 22.86 -5.52 -7.66
CA TYR A 286 24.09 -5.95 -8.34
C TYR A 286 24.96 -4.74 -8.68
N GLN A 287 26.22 -4.75 -8.26
CA GLN A 287 27.21 -3.67 -8.50
C GLN A 287 26.74 -2.26 -8.07
N GLY A 288 25.86 -2.20 -7.07
CA GLY A 288 25.28 -0.95 -6.55
C GLY A 288 23.94 -0.55 -7.19
N GLU A 289 23.59 -1.11 -8.34
CA GLU A 289 22.27 -0.94 -8.96
C GLU A 289 21.21 -1.79 -8.26
N ASN A 290 19.96 -1.30 -8.25
CA ASN A 290 18.83 -1.96 -7.59
C ASN A 290 17.70 -2.20 -8.60
N PHE A 291 17.16 -3.42 -8.63
CA PHE A 291 16.06 -3.79 -9.52
C PHE A 291 15.10 -4.79 -8.87
N LYS A 292 13.90 -4.90 -9.45
CA LYS A 292 12.88 -5.87 -9.02
C LYS A 292 12.89 -7.08 -9.94
N LEU A 293 12.85 -8.27 -9.36
CA LEU A 293 12.73 -9.52 -10.09
C LEU A 293 11.52 -10.31 -9.61
N ARG A 294 10.66 -10.70 -10.56
CA ARG A 294 9.73 -11.80 -10.35
C ARG A 294 10.49 -13.14 -10.35
N ILE A 295 10.32 -13.94 -9.31
CA ILE A 295 10.75 -15.34 -9.24
C ILE A 295 9.48 -16.21 -9.28
N PRO A 296 9.19 -16.89 -10.41
CA PRO A 296 8.01 -17.73 -10.53
C PRO A 296 8.21 -19.06 -9.81
N PHE A 297 7.11 -19.60 -9.29
CA PHE A 297 7.04 -20.96 -8.80
C PHE A 297 6.95 -21.98 -9.95
N THR A 298 7.50 -23.18 -9.76
CA THR A 298 7.43 -24.29 -10.73
C THR A 298 6.01 -24.81 -10.97
N ARG A 299 5.10 -24.59 -10.01
CA ARG A 299 3.68 -24.92 -10.05
C ARG A 299 2.90 -23.97 -9.14
N ARG A 300 1.59 -23.79 -9.37
CA ARG A 300 0.77 -22.91 -8.53
C ARG A 300 0.72 -23.43 -7.08
N ALA A 301 0.91 -22.54 -6.11
CA ALA A 301 0.72 -22.85 -4.69
C ALA A 301 -0.77 -22.84 -4.32
N GLU A 302 -1.26 -23.95 -3.79
CA GLU A 302 -2.68 -24.13 -3.45
C GLU A 302 -3.00 -23.75 -2.00
N ASP A 303 -2.06 -23.97 -1.07
CA ASP A 303 -2.19 -23.62 0.34
C ASP A 303 -0.85 -23.17 0.99
N ARG A 304 -0.93 -22.75 2.26
CA ARG A 304 0.22 -22.31 3.06
C ARG A 304 1.28 -23.40 3.27
N LYS A 305 0.89 -24.67 3.39
CA LYS A 305 1.83 -25.78 3.63
C LYS A 305 2.66 -26.04 2.38
N PHE A 306 2.03 -25.95 1.22
CA PHE A 306 2.63 -26.18 -0.09
C PHE A 306 3.73 -25.18 -0.44
N LEU A 307 3.72 -23.97 0.15
CA LEU A 307 4.82 -23.00 0.04
C LEU A 307 6.16 -23.58 0.54
N CYS A 308 6.14 -24.41 1.60
CA CYS A 308 7.36 -25.04 2.15
C CYS A 308 8.01 -25.96 1.12
N THR A 309 7.19 -26.82 0.51
CA THR A 309 7.61 -27.82 -0.47
C THR A 309 8.14 -27.18 -1.75
N LEU A 310 7.75 -25.94 -2.07
CA LEU A 310 8.11 -25.30 -3.33
C LEU A 310 9.48 -24.63 -3.34
N CYS A 311 9.94 -24.07 -2.23
CA CYS A 311 11.28 -23.51 -2.18
C CYS A 311 12.34 -24.62 -2.43
N GLY A 312 12.14 -25.81 -1.85
CA GLY A 312 12.98 -27.00 -2.13
C GLY A 312 12.88 -27.55 -3.56
N MET A 313 11.81 -27.22 -4.30
CA MET A 313 11.68 -27.58 -5.72
C MET A 313 12.44 -26.65 -6.67
N ILE A 314 12.88 -25.47 -6.22
CA ILE A 314 13.71 -24.56 -7.03
C ILE A 314 15.19 -24.99 -7.01
N GLU A 315 15.62 -25.75 -6.00
CA GLU A 315 17.03 -26.11 -5.79
C GLU A 315 17.50 -27.30 -6.63
N GLY A 316 16.66 -28.32 -6.85
CA GLY A 316 17.05 -29.52 -7.60
C GLY A 316 18.24 -30.30 -7.01
N CYS A 317 18.58 -30.08 -5.73
CA CYS A 317 19.80 -30.56 -5.08
C CYS A 317 19.52 -31.26 -3.74
N ASP A 318 20.38 -32.22 -3.40
CA ASP A 318 20.27 -33.29 -2.39
C ASP A 318 20.07 -32.92 -0.90
N ASN A 319 19.49 -31.78 -0.54
CA ASN A 319 19.42 -31.30 0.85
C ASN A 319 18.00 -31.04 1.41
N PHE A 320 17.04 -31.84 0.95
CA PHE A 320 15.60 -31.82 1.32
C PHE A 320 15.29 -31.57 2.81
N ASN A 321 16.11 -32.11 3.72
CA ASN A 321 15.82 -32.12 5.15
C ASN A 321 15.87 -30.74 5.84
N LEU A 322 16.64 -29.76 5.37
CA LEU A 322 16.83 -28.52 6.12
C LEU A 322 15.66 -27.55 5.92
N LEU A 323 15.28 -27.27 4.68
CA LEU A 323 14.27 -26.26 4.37
C LEU A 323 12.85 -26.69 4.79
N GLU A 324 12.54 -27.99 4.71
CA GLU A 324 11.28 -28.55 5.19
C GLU A 324 11.17 -28.43 6.72
N ILE A 325 12.22 -28.78 7.47
CA ILE A 325 12.27 -28.62 8.94
C ILE A 325 12.21 -27.14 9.37
N LEU A 326 12.83 -26.23 8.61
CA LEU A 326 12.81 -24.79 8.89
C LEU A 326 11.41 -24.20 8.69
N LEU A 327 10.73 -24.53 7.59
CA LEU A 327 9.40 -24.00 7.30
C LEU A 327 8.28 -24.70 8.09
N GLU A 328 8.44 -25.98 8.49
CA GLU A 328 7.56 -26.58 9.51
C GLU A 328 7.65 -25.85 10.85
N ARG A 329 8.86 -25.47 11.29
CA ARG A 329 9.05 -24.66 12.51
C ARG A 329 8.44 -23.27 12.42
N CYS A 330 8.41 -22.66 11.23
CA CYS A 330 7.72 -21.38 11.01
C CYS A 330 6.22 -21.43 11.25
N PHE A 331 5.60 -22.60 11.09
CA PHE A 331 4.16 -22.77 11.09
C PHE A 331 3.62 -23.54 12.30
N SER A 332 4.51 -23.96 13.20
CA SER A 332 4.19 -24.52 14.53
C SER A 332 4.06 -23.46 15.63
N THR A 333 4.61 -22.25 15.47
CA THR A 333 4.53 -21.18 16.47
C THR A 333 3.16 -20.47 16.45
N SER A 334 2.37 -20.73 17.49
CA SER A 334 0.97 -20.34 17.63
C SER A 334 0.74 -18.89 18.10
N GLU A 335 1.43 -17.90 17.51
CA GLU A 335 1.33 -16.47 17.91
C GLU A 335 0.66 -15.57 16.85
N LEU A 336 -0.45 -16.02 16.24
CA LEU A 336 -1.42 -15.13 15.58
C LEU A 336 -2.86 -15.56 15.90
N PRO A 337 -3.78 -14.60 16.14
CA PRO A 337 -5.13 -14.90 16.61
C PRO A 337 -5.96 -15.63 15.54
N SER A 338 -6.67 -16.68 15.96
CA SER A 338 -7.45 -17.54 15.08
C SER A 338 -8.63 -16.78 14.43
N LEU A 339 -8.62 -16.59 13.11
CA LEU A 339 -9.85 -16.37 12.36
C LEU A 339 -10.69 -17.65 12.41
N ARG A 340 -11.73 -17.67 13.25
CA ARG A 340 -12.74 -18.72 13.24
C ARG A 340 -13.61 -18.55 12.00
N MET A 341 -13.46 -19.45 11.04
CA MET A 341 -14.44 -19.69 9.97
C MET A 341 -15.82 -20.01 10.59
N VAL A 342 -16.71 -19.03 10.62
CA VAL A 342 -18.11 -19.24 11.02
C VAL A 342 -18.83 -19.94 9.87
N LYS A 343 -18.99 -21.27 9.96
CA LYS A 343 -19.91 -22.00 9.10
C LYS A 343 -21.35 -21.59 9.45
N SER A 344 -22.04 -20.98 8.49
CA SER A 344 -23.48 -20.71 8.56
C SER A 344 -24.26 -22.02 8.56
N GLY A 345 -24.79 -22.39 9.73
CA GLY A 345 -25.72 -23.52 9.86
C GLY A 345 -27.09 -23.15 9.31
N LEU A 346 -27.42 -23.61 8.11
CA LEU A 346 -28.79 -23.56 7.60
C LEU A 346 -29.66 -24.47 8.46
N GLY A 347 -30.73 -23.94 9.05
CA GLY A 347 -31.65 -24.73 9.86
C GLY A 347 -32.42 -25.75 9.01
N ARG A 348 -32.53 -26.98 9.51
CA ARG A 348 -33.67 -27.85 9.21
C ARG A 348 -34.50 -27.93 10.48
N GLY A 349 -35.75 -27.51 10.39
CA GLY A 349 -36.74 -27.86 11.40
C GLY A 349 -37.17 -29.30 11.21
N GLU A 350 -37.42 -30.01 12.30
CA GLU A 350 -38.24 -31.21 12.29
C GLU A 350 -39.06 -31.29 13.58
N SER A 351 -40.31 -31.69 13.43
CA SER A 351 -41.35 -31.53 14.44
C SER A 351 -41.40 -32.70 15.43
N ARG A 352 -41.64 -32.42 16.71
CA ARG A 352 -42.64 -33.10 17.55
C ARG A 352 -42.85 -32.39 18.88
#